data_AF-N2IRB2-F1
#
_entry.id   AF-N2IRB2-F1
#
_cell.length_a   1.000
_cell.length_b   1.000
_cell.length_c   1.000
_cell.angle_alpha   90.00
_cell.angle_beta   90.00
_cell.angle_gamma   90.00
#
_symmetry.space_group_name_H-M   'P 1'
#
loop_
_entity.id
_entity.type
_entity.pdbx_description
1 polymer ?
#
loop_
_entity_poly.entity_id
_entity_poly.type
_entity_poly.pdbx_seq_one_letter_code
_entity_poly.pdbx_strand_id
1 'polypeptide(L)'
;MREVTSKQTATALHVSDQIWLAQYHLNLQTWSAFFLARLRGLDSIRLRVLAGQVPVYEAGRYIDAFDLCHAIGKRVRSTQIAEQWEYEVACEVHRVAEGMSASDAEVLLYAAGLNGVSLDELEYASLKAIAEAREAVEGALEDIPFI
;
A
#
# COMPACT_ATOMS: atom_id res chain seq x y z
N MET A 1 -23.26 17.02 -56.58
CA MET A 1 -22.24 17.30 -55.54
C MET A 1 -22.94 17.43 -54.21
N ARG A 2 -22.79 16.46 -53.30
CA ARG A 2 -23.25 16.58 -51.91
C ARG A 2 -22.01 16.76 -51.06
N GLU A 3 -21.88 17.93 -50.44
CA GLU A 3 -20.88 18.16 -49.41
C GLU A 3 -21.23 17.32 -48.19
N VAL A 4 -20.39 16.33 -47.90
CA VAL A 4 -20.42 15.61 -46.63
C VAL A 4 -19.67 16.51 -45.64
N THR A 5 -20.41 17.37 -44.94
CA THR A 5 -19.89 18.04 -43.75
C THR A 5 -19.69 16.99 -42.67
N SER A 6 -18.46 16.46 -42.62
CA SER A 6 -17.94 15.70 -41.49
C SER A 6 -18.05 16.56 -40.25
N LYS A 7 -19.10 16.34 -39.45
CA LYS A 7 -19.17 16.83 -38.07
C LYS A 7 -18.13 16.04 -37.27
N GLN A 8 -16.88 16.47 -37.33
CA GLN A 8 -15.90 16.16 -36.28
C GLN A 8 -16.35 16.89 -35.01
N THR A 9 -17.27 16.27 -34.28
CA THR A 9 -17.46 16.56 -32.85
C THR A 9 -16.23 16.01 -32.14
N ALA A 10 -15.15 16.78 -32.15
CA ALA A 10 -14.08 16.60 -31.19
C ALA A 10 -14.68 16.96 -29.83
N THR A 11 -15.13 15.96 -29.07
CA THR A 11 -15.53 16.15 -27.67
C THR A 11 -14.29 16.65 -26.95
N ALA A 12 -14.27 17.93 -26.60
CA ALA A 12 -13.16 18.50 -25.83
C ALA A 12 -13.10 17.75 -24.49
N LEU A 13 -12.04 16.97 -24.27
CA LEU A 13 -11.79 16.29 -23.01
C LEU A 13 -11.72 17.32 -21.88
N HIS A 14 -12.50 17.11 -20.83
CA HIS A 14 -12.45 17.98 -19.67
C HIS A 14 -11.07 17.86 -18.99
N VAL A 15 -10.63 18.89 -18.27
CA VAL A 15 -9.29 18.89 -17.63
C VAL A 15 -9.12 17.69 -16.69
N SER A 16 -10.19 17.28 -16.01
CA SER A 16 -10.20 16.06 -15.18
C SER A 16 -9.88 14.79 -15.97
N ASP A 17 -10.40 14.67 -17.18
CA ASP A 17 -10.20 13.49 -18.03
C ASP A 17 -8.76 13.43 -18.51
N GLN A 18 -8.17 14.60 -18.81
CA GLN A 18 -6.77 14.71 -19.19
C GLN A 18 -5.83 14.32 -18.04
N ILE A 19 -6.13 14.76 -16.82
CA ILE A 19 -5.38 14.38 -15.62
C ILE A 19 -5.49 12.87 -15.38
N TRP A 20 -6.71 12.33 -15.42
CA TRP A 20 -6.94 10.90 -15.22
C TRP A 20 -6.20 10.06 -16.27
N LEU A 21 -6.27 10.44 -17.55
CA LEU A 21 -5.58 9.76 -18.65
C LEU A 21 -4.05 9.82 -18.50
N ALA A 22 -3.51 10.96 -18.05
CA ALA A 22 -2.08 11.10 -17.79
C ALA A 22 -1.62 10.18 -16.64
N GLN A 23 -2.40 10.11 -15.57
CA GLN A 23 -2.12 9.21 -14.44
C GLN A 23 -2.27 7.74 -14.83
N TYR A 24 -3.28 7.40 -15.63
CA TYR A 24 -3.45 6.04 -16.15
C TYR A 24 -2.29 5.64 -17.07
N HIS A 25 -1.83 6.55 -17.93
CA HIS A 25 -0.66 6.31 -18.77
C HIS A 25 0.60 6.04 -17.93
N LEU A 26 0.81 6.85 -16.89
CA LEU A 26 1.91 6.64 -15.96
C LEU A 26 1.81 5.27 -15.26
N ASN A 27 0.63 4.92 -14.74
CA ASN A 27 0.36 3.61 -14.15
C ASN A 27 0.78 2.47 -15.09
N LEU A 28 0.37 2.49 -16.36
CA LEU A 28 0.72 1.45 -17.32
C LEU A 28 2.24 1.33 -17.55
N GLN A 29 2.94 2.47 -17.63
CA GLN A 29 4.39 2.49 -17.81
C GLN A 29 5.13 1.91 -16.60
N THR A 30 4.80 2.40 -15.40
CA THR A 30 5.49 2.00 -14.16
C THR A 30 5.13 0.57 -13.77
N TRP A 31 3.87 0.17 -13.95
CA TRP A 31 3.44 -1.21 -13.72
C TRP A 31 4.18 -2.19 -14.63
N SER A 32 4.32 -1.85 -15.92
CA SER A 32 5.06 -2.69 -16.87
C SER A 32 6.53 -2.83 -16.46
N ALA A 33 7.16 -1.74 -16.00
CA ALA A 33 8.54 -1.77 -15.52
C ALA A 33 8.70 -2.66 -14.28
N PHE A 34 7.80 -2.53 -13.29
CA PHE A 34 7.75 -3.37 -12.11
C PHE A 34 7.53 -4.86 -12.47
N PHE A 35 6.55 -5.15 -13.33
CA PHE A 35 6.24 -6.51 -13.74
C PHE A 35 7.42 -7.19 -14.45
N LEU A 36 8.10 -6.46 -15.36
CA LEU A 36 9.30 -6.97 -16.02
C LEU A 36 10.46 -7.18 -15.05
N ALA A 37 10.63 -6.30 -14.05
CA ALA A 37 11.63 -6.47 -13.00
C ALA A 37 11.37 -7.75 -12.19
N ARG A 38 10.10 -8.01 -11.85
CA ARG A 38 9.67 -9.23 -11.14
C ARG A 38 9.97 -10.48 -11.96
N LEU A 39 9.63 -10.49 -13.25
CA LEU A 39 9.92 -11.62 -14.14
C LEU A 39 11.43 -11.90 -14.28
N ARG A 40 12.27 -10.86 -14.19
CA ARG A 40 13.73 -11.01 -14.22
C ARG A 40 14.32 -11.49 -12.90
N GLY A 41 13.51 -11.66 -11.85
CA GLY A 41 13.97 -12.10 -10.54
C GLY A 41 14.82 -11.07 -9.81
N LEU A 42 14.49 -9.78 -9.95
CA LEU A 42 15.11 -8.75 -9.10
C LEU A 42 14.84 -9.05 -7.62
N ASP A 43 15.78 -8.62 -6.75
CA ASP A 43 15.64 -8.81 -5.31
C ASP A 43 14.45 -8.02 -4.71
N SER A 44 14.01 -8.45 -3.53
CA SER A 44 12.83 -7.90 -2.87
C SER A 44 12.93 -6.41 -2.57
N ILE A 45 14.12 -5.89 -2.26
CA ILE A 45 14.33 -4.46 -1.97
C ILE A 45 14.10 -3.64 -3.24
N ARG A 46 14.69 -4.06 -4.36
CA ARG A 46 14.48 -3.38 -5.65
C ARG A 46 13.04 -3.47 -6.13
N LEU A 47 12.40 -4.63 -5.97
CA LEU A 47 10.99 -4.80 -6.32
C LEU A 47 10.09 -3.90 -5.48
N ARG A 48 10.36 -3.77 -4.17
CA ARG A 48 9.63 -2.86 -3.29
C ARG A 48 9.75 -1.40 -3.74
N VAL A 49 10.96 -0.93 -4.08
CA VAL A 49 11.17 0.45 -4.55
C VAL A 49 10.42 0.71 -5.84
N LEU A 50 10.48 -0.23 -6.81
CA LEU A 50 9.76 -0.09 -8.07
C LEU A 50 8.24 -0.10 -7.84
N ALA A 51 7.73 -1.04 -7.05
CA ALA A 51 6.30 -1.12 -6.71
C ALA A 51 5.81 0.16 -6.03
N GLY A 52 6.61 0.73 -5.12
CA GLY A 52 6.29 1.97 -4.41
C GLY A 52 6.05 3.18 -5.30
N GLN A 53 6.64 3.20 -6.50
CA GLN A 53 6.51 4.26 -7.49
C GLN A 53 5.37 4.01 -8.49
N VAL A 54 4.69 2.87 -8.42
CA VAL A 54 3.55 2.58 -9.30
C VAL A 54 2.31 3.29 -8.72
N PRO A 55 1.65 4.17 -9.49
CA PRO A 55 0.35 4.70 -9.10
C PRO A 55 -0.68 3.56 -9.08
N VAL A 56 -1.39 3.40 -7.97
CA VAL A 56 -2.51 2.46 -7.82
C VAL A 56 -3.83 3.22 -7.74
N TYR A 57 -4.91 2.60 -8.21
CA TYR A 57 -6.22 3.25 -8.19
C TYR A 57 -6.95 2.98 -6.87
N GLU A 58 -7.18 4.04 -6.08
CA GLU A 58 -7.87 3.98 -4.79
C GLU A 58 -8.85 5.15 -4.67
N ALA A 59 -10.06 4.87 -4.17
CA ALA A 59 -11.09 5.87 -3.88
C ALA A 59 -11.34 6.89 -5.01
N GLY A 60 -11.28 6.45 -6.28
CA GLY A 60 -11.58 7.29 -7.44
C GLY A 60 -10.40 8.07 -8.01
N ARG A 61 -9.17 7.82 -7.57
CA ARG A 61 -7.97 8.50 -8.08
C ARG A 61 -6.74 7.58 -8.10
N TYR A 62 -5.74 7.96 -8.88
CA TYR A 62 -4.42 7.35 -8.80
C TYR A 62 -3.59 8.00 -7.69
N ILE A 63 -2.89 7.17 -6.93
CA ILE A 63 -1.96 7.55 -5.86
C ILE A 63 -0.75 6.62 -5.90
N ASP A 64 0.46 7.14 -5.69
CA ASP A 64 1.66 6.30 -5.61
C ASP A 64 1.55 5.29 -4.46
N ALA A 65 1.96 4.04 -4.69
CA ALA A 65 1.78 2.99 -3.70
C ALA A 65 2.49 3.30 -2.36
N PHE A 66 3.66 3.94 -2.37
CA PHE A 66 4.32 4.38 -1.13
C PHE A 66 3.52 5.46 -0.38
N ASP A 67 2.93 6.41 -1.11
CA ASP A 67 2.09 7.44 -0.49
C ASP A 67 0.83 6.81 0.12
N LEU A 68 0.25 5.81 -0.54
CA LEU A 68 -0.86 5.04 0.00
C LEU A 68 -0.44 4.25 1.26
N CYS A 69 0.70 3.54 1.25
CA CYS A 69 1.23 2.84 2.42
C CYS A 69 1.43 3.80 3.61
N HIS A 70 2.01 4.97 3.36
CA HIS A 70 2.22 5.98 4.40
C HIS A 70 0.90 6.56 4.92
N ALA A 71 -0.09 6.78 4.04
CA ALA A 71 -1.43 7.20 4.45
C ALA A 71 -2.13 6.13 5.31
N ILE A 72 -1.96 4.84 4.99
CA ILE A 72 -2.47 3.72 5.80
C ILE A 72 -1.80 3.71 7.18
N GLY A 73 -0.47 3.82 7.23
CA GLY A 73 0.28 3.85 8.50
C GLY A 73 -0.14 4.97 9.44
N LYS A 74 -0.62 6.11 8.91
CA LYS A 74 -1.17 7.21 9.70
C LYS A 74 -2.59 6.98 10.24
N ARG A 75 -3.35 6.05 9.65
CA ARG A 75 -4.73 5.72 10.08
C ARG A 75 -4.73 4.70 11.23
N VAL A 76 -3.68 3.88 11.31
CA VAL A 76 -3.48 2.87 12.35
C VAL A 76 -3.29 3.55 13.70
N ARG A 77 -3.83 2.93 14.77
CA ARG A 77 -3.71 3.48 16.11
C ARG A 77 -2.26 3.42 16.57
N SER A 78 -1.79 4.49 17.19
CA SER A 78 -0.47 4.50 17.79
C SER A 78 -0.42 3.50 18.95
N THR A 79 0.60 2.65 18.97
CA THR A 79 0.95 1.78 20.08
C THR A 79 2.43 1.95 20.41
N GLN A 80 2.82 1.68 21.65
CA GLN A 80 4.22 1.69 22.07
C GLN A 80 4.94 0.37 21.76
N ILE A 81 4.20 -0.64 21.29
CA ILE A 81 4.71 -1.97 20.93
C ILE A 81 4.85 -2.04 19.41
N ALA A 82 6.09 -2.10 18.92
CA ALA A 82 6.38 -2.02 17.50
C ALA A 82 5.71 -3.14 16.70
N GLU A 83 5.76 -4.37 17.20
CA GLU A 83 5.20 -5.57 16.56
C GLU A 83 3.67 -5.47 16.43
N GLN A 84 2.99 -4.91 17.43
CA GLN A 84 1.55 -4.63 17.34
C GLN A 84 1.25 -3.56 16.30
N TRP A 85 2.07 -2.51 16.22
CA TRP A 85 1.89 -1.48 15.20
C TRP A 85 2.09 -2.07 13.79
N GLU A 86 3.15 -2.86 13.60
CA GLU A 86 3.44 -3.52 12.33
C GLU A 86 2.31 -4.47 11.90
N TYR A 87 1.77 -5.27 12.83
CA TYR A 87 0.62 -6.13 12.58
C TYR A 87 -0.63 -5.32 12.18
N GLU A 88 -0.97 -4.27 12.92
CA GLU A 88 -2.14 -3.42 12.59
C GLU A 88 -1.98 -2.75 11.22
N VAL A 89 -0.78 -2.27 10.88
CA VAL A 89 -0.48 -1.74 9.54
C VAL A 89 -0.65 -2.81 8.47
N ALA A 90 -0.15 -4.01 8.71
CA ALA A 90 -0.30 -5.11 7.75
C ALA A 90 -1.77 -5.46 7.52
N CYS A 91 -2.57 -5.59 8.59
CA CYS A 91 -4.01 -5.81 8.49
C CYS A 91 -4.70 -4.73 7.64
N GLU A 92 -4.40 -3.46 7.88
CA GLU A 92 -5.01 -2.36 7.12
C GLU A 92 -4.56 -2.33 5.66
N VAL A 93 -3.29 -2.64 5.37
CA VAL A 93 -2.82 -2.77 3.98
C VAL A 93 -3.56 -3.89 3.26
N HIS A 94 -3.71 -5.06 3.87
CA HIS A 94 -4.46 -6.17 3.29
C HIS A 94 -5.94 -5.81 3.07
N ARG A 95 -6.59 -5.16 4.06
CA ARG A 95 -7.96 -4.69 3.94
C ARG A 95 -8.15 -3.69 2.79
N VAL A 96 -7.19 -2.80 2.57
CA VAL A 96 -7.22 -1.89 1.42
C VAL A 96 -7.02 -2.67 0.12
N ALA A 97 -6.05 -3.58 0.07
CA ALA A 97 -5.75 -4.39 -1.10
C ALA A 97 -6.94 -5.26 -1.56
N GLU A 98 -7.76 -5.77 -0.64
CA GLU A 98 -9.00 -6.50 -0.96
C GLU A 98 -10.01 -5.67 -1.77
N GLY A 99 -10.00 -4.35 -1.60
CA GLY A 99 -10.86 -3.44 -2.35
C GLY A 99 -10.33 -3.03 -3.73
N MET A 100 -9.14 -3.50 -4.10
CA MET A 100 -8.43 -3.07 -5.32
C MET A 100 -8.53 -4.10 -6.44
N SER A 101 -8.06 -3.71 -7.63
CA SER A 101 -7.76 -4.69 -8.68
C SER A 101 -6.62 -5.62 -8.24
N ALA A 102 -6.57 -6.84 -8.75
CA ALA A 102 -5.50 -7.79 -8.40
C ALA A 102 -4.10 -7.25 -8.68
N SER A 103 -3.93 -6.47 -9.76
CA SER A 103 -2.67 -5.82 -10.11
C SER A 103 -2.27 -4.72 -9.13
N ASP A 104 -3.23 -3.89 -8.71
CA ASP A 104 -2.96 -2.80 -7.75
C ASP A 104 -2.72 -3.37 -6.34
N ALA A 105 -3.47 -4.40 -5.96
CA ALA A 105 -3.29 -5.13 -4.71
C ALA A 105 -1.88 -5.74 -4.63
N GLU A 106 -1.42 -6.41 -5.69
CA GLU A 106 -0.06 -6.95 -5.75
C GLU A 106 0.99 -5.85 -5.57
N VAL A 107 0.87 -4.75 -6.32
CA VAL A 107 1.78 -3.59 -6.21
C VAL A 107 1.80 -3.04 -4.80
N LEU A 108 0.64 -2.87 -4.16
CA LEU A 108 0.53 -2.35 -2.81
C LEU A 108 1.23 -3.26 -1.80
N LEU A 109 1.04 -4.58 -1.91
CA LEU A 109 1.69 -5.57 -1.03
C LEU A 109 3.22 -5.56 -1.19
N TYR A 110 3.73 -5.45 -2.42
CA TYR A 110 5.18 -5.30 -2.64
C TYR A 110 5.71 -3.99 -2.06
N ALA A 111 5.02 -2.86 -2.28
CA ALA A 111 5.41 -1.55 -1.77
C ALA A 111 5.44 -1.52 -0.23
N ALA A 112 4.43 -2.13 0.40
CA ALA A 112 4.37 -2.30 1.85
C ALA A 112 5.47 -3.23 2.40
N GLY A 113 6.07 -4.07 1.56
CA GLY A 113 7.01 -5.11 1.99
C GLY A 113 6.32 -6.34 2.58
N LEU A 114 5.03 -6.52 2.29
CA LEU A 114 4.18 -7.61 2.80
C LEU A 114 4.01 -8.74 1.79
N ASN A 115 4.57 -8.61 0.58
CA ASN A 115 4.52 -9.68 -0.40
C ASN A 115 5.22 -10.95 0.12
N GLY A 116 4.44 -12.02 0.31
CA GLY A 116 4.92 -13.29 0.84
C GLY A 116 5.07 -13.32 2.37
N VAL A 117 4.65 -12.27 3.08
CA VAL A 117 4.62 -12.22 4.54
C VAL A 117 3.28 -12.80 5.02
N SER A 118 3.33 -13.65 6.05
CA SER A 118 2.13 -14.22 6.66
C SER A 118 1.56 -13.28 7.72
N LEU A 119 0.27 -12.96 7.63
CA LEU A 119 -0.43 -12.20 8.67
C LEU A 119 -0.48 -12.96 10.00
N ASP A 120 -0.56 -14.28 9.97
CA ASP A 120 -0.58 -15.13 11.18
C ASP A 120 0.76 -15.05 11.93
N GLU A 121 1.88 -14.94 11.20
CA GLU A 121 3.21 -14.78 11.80
C GLU A 121 3.36 -13.40 12.47
N LEU A 122 2.82 -12.35 11.84
CA LEU A 122 2.80 -11.01 12.41
C LEU A 122 1.87 -10.92 13.63
N GLU A 123 0.71 -11.57 13.59
CA GLU A 123 -0.21 -11.67 14.71
C GLU A 123 0.48 -12.34 15.90
N TYR A 124 1.13 -13.49 15.66
CA TYR A 124 1.85 -14.20 16.70
C TYR A 124 2.97 -13.35 17.32
N ALA A 125 3.78 -12.68 16.49
CA ALA A 125 4.84 -11.79 16.97
C ALA A 125 4.27 -10.65 17.83
N SER A 126 3.16 -10.06 17.40
CA SER A 126 2.48 -9.02 18.17
C SER A 126 1.98 -9.52 19.53
N LEU A 127 1.25 -10.63 19.56
CA LEU A 127 0.71 -11.19 20.80
C LEU A 127 1.82 -11.52 21.80
N LYS A 128 2.95 -12.03 21.30
CA LYS A 128 4.13 -12.28 22.12
C LYS A 128 4.71 -10.99 22.69
N ALA A 129 4.89 -9.95 21.87
CA ALA A 129 5.40 -8.65 22.32
C ALA A 129 4.47 -7.97 23.34
N ILE A 130 3.15 -8.11 23.20
CA ILE A 130 2.16 -7.64 24.19
C ILE A 130 2.31 -8.39 25.51
N ALA A 131 2.48 -9.71 25.48
CA ALA A 131 2.69 -10.50 26.69
C ALA A 131 3.97 -10.08 27.42
N GLU A 132 5.09 -9.94 26.69
CA GLU A 132 6.38 -9.51 27.25
C GLU A 132 6.30 -8.08 27.84
N ALA A 133 5.63 -7.16 27.14
CA ALA A 133 5.41 -5.80 27.65
C ALA A 133 4.58 -5.79 28.94
N ARG A 134 3.54 -6.65 29.01
CA ARG A 134 2.71 -6.78 30.21
C ARG A 134 3.51 -7.33 31.40
N GLU A 135 4.29 -8.39 31.19
CA GLU A 135 5.15 -8.97 32.24
C GLU A 135 6.17 -7.94 32.75
N ALA A 136 6.76 -7.15 31.85
CA ALA A 136 7.70 -6.09 32.23
C ALA A 136 7.04 -5.00 33.11
N VAL A 137 5.79 -4.62 32.81
CA VAL A 137 5.05 -3.65 33.63
C VAL A 137 4.69 -4.24 34.99
N GLU A 138 4.23 -5.49 35.04
CA GLU A 138 3.87 -6.17 36.29
C GLU A 138 5.10 -6.34 37.19
N GLY A 139 6.23 -6.82 36.66
CA GLY A 139 7.49 -6.93 37.41
C GLY A 139 8.00 -5.57 37.91
N ALA A 140 7.89 -4.52 37.10
CA ALA A 140 8.29 -3.18 37.51
C ALA A 140 7.42 -2.60 38.65
N LEU A 141 6.16 -3.03 38.79
CA LEU A 141 5.28 -2.62 39.88
C LEU A 141 5.60 -3.35 41.20
N GLU A 142 6.07 -4.59 41.13
CA GLU A 142 6.51 -5.37 42.31
C GLU A 142 7.79 -4.78 42.94
N ASP A 143 8.63 -4.14 42.13
CA ASP A 143 9.88 -3.50 42.56
C ASP A 143 9.71 -2.09 43.15
N ILE A 144 8.48 -1.55 43.23
CA ILE A 144 8.22 -0.24 43.83
C ILE A 144 8.04 -0.40 45.35
N PRO A 145 8.98 0.07 46.19
CA PRO A 145 8.77 0.06 47.63
C PRO A 145 7.60 0.97 47.99
N PHE A 146 6.60 0.43 48.68
CA PHE A 146 5.52 1.21 49.28
C PHE A 146 6.13 2.30 50.18
N ILE A 147 5.89 3.58 49.85
CA ILE A 147 6.22 4.75 50.69
C ILE A 147 4.98 5.14 51.49
#